data_AF-A0A7V9J6T6-F1
#
_entry.id   AF-A0A7V9J6T6-F1
#
_cell.length_a   1.000
_cell.length_b   1.000
_cell.length_c   1.000
_cell.angle_alpha   90.00
_cell.angle_beta   90.00
_cell.angle_gamma   90.00
#
_symmetry.space_group_name_H-M   'P 1'
#
loop_
_entity.id
_entity.type
_entity.pdbx_description
1 polymer ?
#
loop_
_entity_poly.entity_id
_entity_poly.type
_entity_poly.pdbx_seq_one_letter_code
_entity_poly.pdbx_strand_id
1 'polypeptide(L)'
;MNGNRGAALADLGRARRHHRLATVDWFDSFYHAYLTALGVGVAIIVGSTYIPDEELTAAGAALVAREGPAPVGLGIAVLVALGLRSGGRGGPLSLEAPTVAHVLLAPVDRSAALRAPAVRQLRFGAYAGALVGGVAGLLAARRLPIDPYASVLCGAMTGALVALGAVGAALVVSGRRASPAAANLVALAVVGVAVADLVAGTALAPSSALARLALWPLTFEPVALAGVALALGLAALGLAGVGGTSLEAARRRAGLVSELRFAVTLQDLRTVVLLRRRLAQERPRGRPWFRLPASRGNRLPVLRRDLAGILRFPATRVLRLIVLGVVAGLALGAAWAGTSTLVVLAGVALYVAAL
;
A
#
# COMPACT_ATOMS: atom_id res chain seq x y z
N MET A 1 -18.75 12.91 32.31
CA MET A 1 -17.47 12.23 32.66
C MET A 1 -16.61 11.80 31.46
N ASN A 2 -17.15 11.55 30.25
CA ASN A 2 -16.32 11.16 29.09
C ASN A 2 -15.40 12.27 28.54
N GLY A 3 -15.77 13.55 28.69
CA GLY A 3 -14.95 14.69 28.27
C GLY A 3 -13.57 14.77 28.97
N ASN A 4 -13.52 14.54 30.28
CA ASN A 4 -12.27 14.60 31.05
C ASN A 4 -11.26 13.50 30.68
N ARG A 5 -11.73 12.30 30.31
CA ARG A 5 -10.84 11.19 29.93
C ARG A 5 -10.18 11.43 28.56
N GLY A 6 -10.93 12.00 27.61
CA GLY A 6 -10.39 12.40 26.31
C GLY A 6 -9.35 13.52 26.42
N ALA A 7 -9.61 14.52 27.27
CA ALA A 7 -8.66 15.58 27.57
C ALA A 7 -7.37 15.04 28.20
N ALA A 8 -7.48 14.20 29.22
CA ALA A 8 -6.33 13.58 29.89
C ALA A 8 -5.47 12.72 28.93
N LEU A 9 -6.08 11.98 28.01
CA LEU A 9 -5.34 11.25 26.97
C LEU A 9 -4.63 12.20 25.99
N ALA A 10 -5.28 13.31 25.62
CA ALA A 10 -4.66 14.33 24.79
C ALA A 10 -3.47 14.98 25.49
N ASP A 11 -3.57 15.27 26.79
CA ASP A 11 -2.51 15.84 27.62
C ASP A 11 -1.33 14.89 27.79
N LEU A 12 -1.57 13.62 28.14
CA LEU A 12 -0.52 12.59 28.14
C LEU A 12 0.16 12.47 26.77
N GLY A 13 -0.62 12.55 25.69
CA GLY A 13 -0.09 12.54 24.33
C GLY A 13 0.72 13.80 23.98
N ARG A 14 0.39 14.97 24.52
CA ARG A 14 1.17 16.21 24.37
C ARG A 14 2.47 16.12 25.18
N ALA A 15 2.41 15.70 26.44
CA ALA A 15 3.57 15.55 27.30
C ALA A 15 4.60 14.56 26.73
N ARG A 16 4.15 13.39 26.24
CA ARG A 16 5.04 12.42 25.57
C ARG A 16 5.67 12.97 24.29
N ARG A 17 4.92 13.75 23.50
CA ARG A 17 5.45 14.38 22.29
C ARG A 17 6.49 15.43 22.63
N HIS A 18 6.22 16.27 23.64
CA HIS A 18 7.18 17.26 24.13
C HIS A 18 8.48 16.58 24.57
N HIS A 19 8.40 15.51 25.36
CA HIS A 19 9.59 14.79 25.81
C HIS A 19 10.35 14.12 24.67
N ARG A 20 9.64 13.58 23.66
CA ARG A 20 10.30 13.05 22.47
C ARG A 20 10.98 14.11 21.65
N LEU A 21 10.31 15.23 21.36
CA LEU A 21 10.89 16.32 20.58
C LEU A 21 12.12 16.91 21.27
N ALA A 22 12.16 16.91 22.60
CA ALA A 22 13.34 17.29 23.37
C ALA A 22 14.52 16.30 23.25
N THR A 23 14.25 15.02 22.94
CA THR A 23 15.27 13.96 22.75
C THR A 23 15.55 13.63 21.29
N VAL A 24 14.77 14.18 20.35
CA VAL A 24 14.96 13.93 18.92
C VAL A 24 16.10 14.82 18.47
N ASP A 25 17.17 14.19 18.01
CA ASP A 25 18.24 14.89 17.35
C ASP A 25 17.68 15.47 16.04
N TRP A 26 17.49 16.79 16.04
CA TRP A 26 16.83 17.51 14.96
C TRP A 26 17.54 17.29 13.62
N PHE A 27 18.86 17.05 13.69
CA PHE A 27 19.72 16.73 12.56
C PHE A 27 19.35 15.40 11.90
N ASP A 28 19.08 14.35 12.68
CA ASP A 28 18.70 13.03 12.16
C ASP A 28 17.33 13.07 11.46
N SER A 29 16.38 13.85 11.99
CA SER A 29 15.08 14.05 11.35
C SER A 29 15.19 14.83 10.03
N PHE A 30 16.02 15.88 10.01
CA PHE A 30 16.31 16.63 8.78
C PHE A 30 17.02 15.76 7.74
N TYR A 31 17.98 14.94 8.15
CA TYR A 31 18.68 14.01 7.29
C TYR A 31 17.74 12.99 6.64
N HIS A 32 16.83 12.40 7.41
CA HIS A 32 15.82 11.49 6.87
C HIS A 32 14.85 12.19 5.91
N ALA A 33 14.40 13.41 6.23
CA ALA A 33 13.55 14.19 5.34
C ALA A 33 14.28 14.52 4.03
N TYR A 34 15.55 14.94 4.12
CA TYR A 34 16.42 15.22 2.98
C TYR A 34 16.64 13.98 2.11
N LEU A 35 17.00 12.83 2.69
CA LEU A 35 17.15 11.58 1.96
C LEU A 35 15.86 11.15 1.26
N THR A 36 14.71 11.37 1.90
CA THR A 36 13.41 11.07 1.28
C THR A 36 13.14 12.00 0.10
N ALA A 37 13.39 13.30 0.26
CA ALA A 37 13.24 14.30 -0.80
C ALA A 37 14.21 14.02 -1.97
N LEU A 38 15.45 13.64 -1.68
CA LEU A 38 16.45 13.27 -2.66
C LEU A 38 16.06 11.99 -3.39
N GLY A 39 15.60 10.96 -2.68
CA GLY A 39 15.10 9.72 -3.29
C GLY A 39 13.90 9.95 -4.21
N VAL A 40 12.95 10.80 -3.79
CA VAL A 40 11.82 11.24 -4.62
C VAL A 40 12.31 12.05 -5.83
N GLY A 41 13.23 13.00 -5.62
CA GLY A 41 13.81 13.80 -6.70
C GLY A 41 14.53 12.95 -7.74
N VAL A 42 15.34 11.97 -7.32
CA VAL A 42 15.99 11.01 -8.20
C VAL A 42 14.95 10.18 -8.95
N ALA A 43 13.91 9.67 -8.27
CA ALA A 43 12.84 8.92 -8.92
C ALA A 43 12.09 9.75 -9.98
N ILE A 44 11.89 11.05 -9.74
CA ILE A 44 11.28 11.98 -10.69
C ILE A 44 12.20 12.24 -11.88
N ILE A 45 13.48 12.53 -11.63
CA ILE A 45 14.47 12.80 -12.69
C ILE A 45 14.61 11.58 -13.58
N VAL A 46 14.83 10.42 -12.98
CA VAL A 46 14.93 9.13 -13.67
C VAL A 46 13.63 8.82 -14.43
N GLY A 47 12.46 9.03 -13.80
CA GLY A 47 11.16 8.88 -14.46
C GLY A 47 10.99 9.82 -15.66
N SER A 48 11.46 11.07 -15.56
CA SER A 48 11.34 12.07 -16.61
C SER A 48 12.21 11.76 -17.82
N THR A 49 13.39 11.16 -17.64
CA THR A 49 14.25 10.71 -18.76
C THR A 49 13.64 9.58 -19.60
N TYR A 50 12.56 8.94 -19.13
CA TYR A 50 11.87 7.86 -19.84
C TYR A 50 10.63 8.31 -20.59
N ILE A 51 10.27 9.58 -20.46
CA ILE A 51 9.12 10.18 -21.12
C ILE A 51 9.71 11.04 -22.25
N PRO A 52 9.74 10.57 -23.53
CA PRO A 52 10.02 11.43 -24.68
C PRO A 52 9.40 12.84 -24.55
N ASP A 53 10.06 13.88 -25.01
CA ASP A 53 9.56 15.25 -24.84
C ASP A 53 8.47 15.64 -25.85
N GLU A 54 8.15 14.76 -26.80
CA GLU A 54 7.13 15.02 -27.81
C GLU A 54 5.72 14.97 -27.22
N GLU A 55 4.97 16.04 -27.50
CA GLU A 55 3.54 16.12 -27.22
C GLU A 55 2.78 15.07 -28.03
N LEU A 56 1.79 14.44 -27.40
CA LEU A 56 0.90 13.52 -28.07
C LEU A 56 0.04 14.27 -29.10
N THR A 57 -0.12 13.68 -30.29
CA THR A 57 -1.10 14.16 -31.27
C THR A 57 -2.50 14.15 -30.68
N ALA A 58 -3.41 14.98 -31.20
CA ALA A 58 -4.80 15.05 -30.74
C ALA A 58 -5.51 13.68 -30.76
N ALA A 59 -5.17 12.81 -31.73
CA ALA A 59 -5.65 11.43 -31.79
C ALA A 59 -5.12 10.56 -30.64
N GLY A 60 -3.84 10.73 -30.27
CA GLY A 60 -3.23 10.08 -29.12
C GLY A 60 -3.86 10.52 -27.79
N ALA A 61 -4.14 11.82 -27.63
CA ALA A 61 -4.83 12.35 -26.45
C ALA A 61 -6.26 11.80 -26.31
N ALA A 62 -7.00 11.68 -27.43
CA ALA A 62 -8.34 11.09 -27.44
C ALA A 62 -8.32 9.59 -27.08
N LEU A 63 -7.31 8.85 -27.53
CA LEU A 63 -7.11 7.45 -27.15
C LEU A 63 -6.84 7.32 -25.64
N VAL A 64 -5.97 8.18 -25.09
CA VAL A 64 -5.68 8.21 -23.65
C VAL A 64 -6.93 8.57 -22.83
N ALA A 65 -7.74 9.52 -23.29
CA ALA A 65 -8.98 9.87 -22.61
C ALA A 65 -9.98 8.69 -22.57
N ARG A 66 -10.04 7.89 -23.64
CA ARG A 66 -10.96 6.75 -23.77
C ARG A 66 -10.47 5.50 -23.02
N GLU A 67 -9.20 5.15 -23.18
CA GLU A 67 -8.64 3.88 -22.69
C GLU A 67 -7.84 4.03 -21.39
N GLY A 68 -7.35 5.24 -21.08
CA GLY A 68 -6.55 5.53 -19.89
C GLY A 68 -7.21 5.25 -18.54
N PRO A 69 -8.55 5.36 -18.36
CA PRO A 69 -9.18 5.06 -17.08
C PRO A 69 -8.96 3.62 -16.59
N ALA A 70 -8.92 2.63 -17.49
CA ALA A 70 -8.81 1.22 -17.14
C ALA A 70 -7.42 0.82 -16.56
N PRO A 71 -6.27 1.13 -17.20
CA PRO A 71 -4.96 0.80 -16.66
C PRO A 71 -4.63 1.60 -15.39
N VAL A 72 -5.03 2.88 -15.32
CA VAL A 72 -4.89 3.69 -14.10
C VAL A 72 -5.79 3.12 -12.99
N GLY A 73 -7.02 2.74 -13.32
CA GLY A 73 -7.96 2.08 -12.42
C GLY A 73 -7.44 0.74 -11.87
N LEU A 74 -6.71 -0.03 -12.67
CA LEU A 74 -6.02 -1.24 -12.21
C LEU A 74 -4.93 -0.92 -11.18
N GLY A 75 -4.10 0.09 -11.44
CA GLY A 75 -3.09 0.55 -10.48
C GLY A 75 -3.70 0.95 -9.13
N ILE A 76 -4.81 1.70 -9.17
CA ILE A 76 -5.59 2.08 -7.99
C ILE A 76 -6.15 0.85 -7.26
N ALA A 77 -6.73 -0.10 -7.99
CA ALA A 77 -7.28 -1.34 -7.43
C ALA A 77 -6.19 -2.16 -6.70
N VAL A 78 -4.98 -2.23 -7.25
CA VAL A 78 -3.84 -2.90 -6.61
C VAL A 78 -3.45 -2.21 -5.30
N LEU A 79 -3.39 -0.87 -5.28
CA LEU A 79 -3.09 -0.12 -4.06
C LEU A 79 -4.14 -0.35 -2.96
N VAL A 80 -5.43 -0.35 -3.32
CA VAL A 80 -6.53 -0.65 -2.39
C VAL A 80 -6.44 -2.10 -1.90
N ALA A 81 -6.15 -3.05 -2.78
CA ALA A 81 -5.94 -4.46 -2.44
C ALA A 81 -4.77 -4.65 -1.45
N LEU A 82 -3.67 -3.93 -1.63
CA LEU A 82 -2.56 -3.92 -0.67
C LEU A 82 -3.00 -3.36 0.70
N GLY A 83 -3.83 -2.31 0.71
CA GLY A 83 -4.47 -1.77 1.90
C GLY A 83 -5.32 -2.81 2.64
N LEU A 84 -6.29 -3.43 1.95
CA LEU A 84 -7.14 -4.51 2.49
C LEU A 84 -6.29 -5.64 3.09
N ARG A 85 -5.26 -6.07 2.37
CA ARG A 85 -4.33 -7.13 2.79
C ARG A 85 -3.53 -6.75 4.04
N SER A 86 -3.13 -5.49 4.16
CA SER A 86 -2.48 -4.93 5.35
C SER A 86 -3.43 -4.93 6.55
N GLY A 87 -4.68 -4.51 6.35
CA GLY A 87 -5.74 -4.52 7.36
C GLY A 87 -6.00 -5.92 7.91
N GLY A 88 -6.08 -6.93 7.05
CA GLY A 88 -6.30 -8.33 7.44
C GLY A 88 -5.18 -8.93 8.30
N ARG A 89 -3.99 -8.31 8.32
CA ARG A 89 -2.87 -8.70 9.20
C ARG A 89 -2.78 -7.89 10.49
N GLY A 90 -3.77 -7.05 10.78
CA GLY A 90 -3.77 -6.15 11.94
C GLY A 90 -3.02 -4.84 11.69
N GLY A 91 -2.78 -4.45 10.43
CA GLY A 91 -2.45 -3.07 10.05
C GLY A 91 -3.70 -2.18 9.97
N PRO A 92 -3.59 -0.89 9.61
CA PRO A 92 -2.39 -0.15 9.20
C PRO A 92 -1.70 0.58 10.36
N LEU A 93 -2.29 0.64 11.55
CA LEU A 93 -1.75 1.40 12.67
C LEU A 93 -0.46 0.79 13.21
N SER A 94 0.60 1.59 13.25
CA SER A 94 1.82 1.26 13.98
C SER A 94 1.68 1.78 15.41
N LEU A 95 1.31 0.89 16.32
CA LEU A 95 1.18 1.20 17.74
C LEU A 95 2.43 0.74 18.47
N GLU A 96 2.84 1.52 19.47
CA GLU A 96 3.98 1.18 20.30
C GLU A 96 3.58 0.25 21.43
N ALA A 97 4.50 -0.62 21.84
CA ALA A 97 4.24 -1.62 22.87
C ALA A 97 3.72 -1.00 24.19
N PRO A 98 4.27 0.13 24.68
CA PRO A 98 3.75 0.78 25.89
C PRO A 98 2.34 1.34 25.71
N THR A 99 1.99 1.79 24.50
CA THR A 99 0.64 2.30 24.21
C THR A 99 -0.37 1.16 24.25
N VAL A 100 -0.03 0.01 23.68
CA VAL A 100 -0.89 -1.17 23.74
C VAL A 100 -1.04 -1.67 25.17
N ALA A 101 0.05 -1.73 25.95
CA ALA A 101 0.04 -2.25 27.31
C ALA A 101 -0.63 -1.32 28.33
N HIS A 102 -0.41 -0.01 28.26
CA HIS A 102 -0.86 0.92 29.31
C HIS A 102 -2.11 1.72 28.94
N VAL A 103 -2.37 1.98 27.66
CA VAL A 103 -3.52 2.80 27.24
C VAL A 103 -4.68 1.93 26.77
N LEU A 104 -4.40 0.90 25.95
CA LEU A 104 -5.47 0.07 25.38
C LEU A 104 -5.99 -1.02 26.33
N LEU A 105 -5.25 -1.35 27.38
CA LEU A 105 -5.71 -2.22 28.47
C LEU A 105 -6.34 -1.44 29.64
N ALA A 106 -6.19 -0.12 29.69
CA ALA A 106 -6.88 0.72 30.66
C ALA A 106 -8.39 0.78 30.36
N PRO A 107 -9.24 1.07 31.36
CA PRO A 107 -10.70 1.19 31.19
C PRO A 107 -11.07 2.51 30.48
N VAL A 108 -10.56 2.70 29.27
CA VAL A 108 -10.82 3.86 28.42
C VAL A 108 -11.36 3.39 27.06
N ASP A 109 -12.26 4.18 26.48
CA ASP A 109 -12.85 3.87 25.18
C ASP A 109 -11.75 3.75 24.11
N ARG A 110 -11.62 2.54 23.56
CA ARG A 110 -10.60 2.21 22.55
C ARG A 110 -10.75 3.05 21.28
N SER A 111 -11.99 3.35 20.91
CA SER A 111 -12.31 4.22 19.76
C SER A 111 -11.72 5.63 19.97
N ALA A 112 -11.85 6.20 21.17
CA ALA A 112 -11.28 7.51 21.48
C ALA A 112 -9.75 7.49 21.45
N ALA A 113 -9.12 6.45 22.03
CA ALA A 113 -7.67 6.32 22.06
C ALA A 113 -7.04 6.14 20.65
N LEU A 114 -7.73 5.40 19.77
CA LEU A 114 -7.20 5.03 18.45
C LEU A 114 -7.60 5.99 17.32
N ARG A 115 -8.60 6.86 17.49
CA ARG A 115 -9.00 7.85 16.48
C ARG A 115 -7.86 8.81 16.12
N ALA A 116 -7.16 9.36 17.12
CA ALA A 116 -6.07 10.29 16.87
C ALA A 116 -4.92 9.69 16.02
N PRO A 117 -4.38 8.49 16.33
CA PRO A 117 -3.39 7.86 15.45
C PRO A 117 -3.96 7.46 14.08
N ALA A 118 -5.24 7.05 13.99
CA ALA A 118 -5.86 6.75 12.70
C ALA A 118 -6.00 7.99 11.79
N VAL A 119 -6.44 9.13 12.33
CA VAL A 119 -6.49 10.40 11.59
C VAL A 119 -5.10 10.83 11.15
N ARG A 120 -4.08 10.67 12.00
CA ARG A 120 -2.69 10.97 11.63
C ARG A 120 -2.23 10.12 10.44
N GLN A 121 -2.52 8.82 10.46
CA GLN A 121 -2.18 7.91 9.38
C GLN A 121 -2.90 8.26 8.07
N LEU A 122 -4.19 8.61 8.14
CA LEU A 122 -4.96 9.05 6.98
C LEU A 122 -4.42 10.37 6.41
N ARG A 123 -4.10 11.35 7.26
CA ARG A 123 -3.51 12.62 6.82
C ARG A 123 -2.14 12.43 6.18
N PHE A 124 -1.28 11.62 6.79
CA PHE A 124 0.03 11.30 6.22
C PHE A 124 -0.11 10.58 4.88
N GLY A 125 -1.00 9.58 4.79
CA GLY A 125 -1.28 8.88 3.55
C GLY A 125 -1.82 9.82 2.46
N ALA A 126 -2.79 10.68 2.80
CA ALA A 126 -3.35 11.66 1.88
C ALA A 126 -2.29 12.64 1.37
N TYR A 127 -1.41 13.14 2.26
CA TYR A 127 -0.32 14.04 1.88
C TYR A 127 0.70 13.36 0.96
N ALA A 128 1.17 12.16 1.32
CA ALA A 128 2.09 11.39 0.49
C ALA A 128 1.46 11.02 -0.87
N GLY A 129 0.19 10.63 -0.87
CA GLY A 129 -0.58 10.36 -2.07
C GLY A 129 -0.74 11.60 -2.95
N ALA A 130 -1.03 12.77 -2.36
CA ALA A 130 -1.14 14.03 -3.07
C ALA A 130 0.17 14.44 -3.76
N LEU A 131 1.31 14.27 -3.09
CA LEU A 131 2.62 14.53 -3.68
C LEU A 131 2.88 13.62 -4.89
N VAL A 132 2.72 12.30 -4.71
CA VAL A 132 2.94 11.33 -5.79
C VAL A 132 1.98 11.57 -6.96
N GLY A 133 0.71 11.82 -6.68
CA GLY A 133 -0.30 12.11 -7.68
C GLY A 133 -0.08 13.43 -8.40
N GLY A 134 0.34 14.48 -7.70
CA GLY A 134 0.65 15.78 -8.27
C GLY A 134 1.87 15.73 -9.19
N VAL A 135 2.91 14.98 -8.80
CA VAL A 135 4.07 14.68 -9.66
C VAL A 135 3.64 13.91 -10.91
N ALA A 136 2.78 12.89 -10.77
CA ALA A 136 2.26 12.16 -11.92
C ALA A 136 1.45 13.07 -12.87
N GLY A 137 0.64 13.99 -12.32
CA GLY A 137 -0.09 15.00 -13.08
C GLY A 137 0.85 15.99 -13.79
N LEU A 138 1.92 16.41 -13.15
CA LEU A 138 2.95 17.27 -13.76
C LEU A 138 3.62 16.58 -14.95
N LEU A 139 3.96 15.30 -14.80
CA LEU A 139 4.53 14.50 -15.89
C LEU A 139 3.53 14.29 -17.04
N ALA A 140 2.23 14.13 -16.72
CA ALA A 140 1.18 14.02 -17.72
C ALA A 140 0.94 15.34 -18.48
N ALA A 141 1.09 16.49 -17.82
CA ALA A 141 0.95 17.80 -18.44
C ALA A 141 2.07 18.13 -19.43
N ARG A 142 3.25 17.51 -19.30
CA ARG A 142 4.33 17.63 -20.29
C ARG A 142 4.05 16.88 -21.60
N ARG A 143 3.00 16.07 -21.62
CA ARG A 143 2.72 15.08 -22.67
C ARG A 143 1.44 15.32 -23.40
N LEU A 144 0.44 15.71 -22.64
CA LEU A 144 -0.92 15.89 -23.11
C LEU A 144 -1.14 17.40 -23.32
N PRO A 145 -1.93 17.79 -24.33
CA PRO A 145 -2.30 19.19 -24.55
C PRO A 145 -3.34 19.64 -23.51
N ILE A 146 -2.95 19.67 -22.24
CA ILE A 146 -3.78 19.99 -21.08
C ILE A 146 -3.11 21.05 -20.21
N ASP A 147 -3.93 21.83 -19.51
CA ASP A 147 -3.44 22.81 -18.54
C ASP A 147 -2.59 22.13 -17.45
N PRO A 148 -1.32 22.54 -17.26
CA PRO A 148 -0.45 21.97 -16.24
C PRO A 148 -0.99 22.09 -14.82
N TYR A 149 -1.63 23.21 -14.50
CA TYR A 149 -2.16 23.43 -13.15
C TYR A 149 -3.35 22.52 -12.86
N ALA A 150 -4.29 22.40 -13.79
CA ALA A 150 -5.40 21.46 -13.70
C ALA A 150 -4.93 20.00 -13.56
N SER A 151 -3.91 19.60 -14.33
CA SER A 151 -3.34 18.25 -14.27
C SER A 151 -2.68 17.94 -12.92
N VAL A 152 -1.87 18.86 -12.40
CA VAL A 152 -1.24 18.70 -11.08
C VAL A 152 -2.30 18.62 -9.99
N LEU A 153 -3.34 19.47 -10.04
CA LEU A 153 -4.41 19.48 -9.05
C LEU A 153 -5.24 18.19 -9.09
N CYS A 154 -5.67 17.75 -10.27
CA CYS A 154 -6.44 16.52 -10.45
C CYS A 154 -5.62 15.28 -10.07
N GLY A 155 -4.34 15.25 -10.44
CA GLY A 155 -3.39 14.22 -10.03
C GLY A 155 -3.22 14.17 -8.51
N ALA A 156 -2.99 15.31 -7.86
CA ALA A 156 -2.83 15.39 -6.41
C ALA A 156 -4.11 14.96 -5.67
N MET A 157 -5.28 15.41 -6.12
CA MET A 157 -6.58 15.01 -5.54
C MET A 157 -6.80 13.51 -5.68
N THR A 158 -6.52 12.95 -6.86
CA THR A 158 -6.66 11.50 -7.10
C THR A 158 -5.70 10.72 -6.21
N GLY A 159 -4.43 11.10 -6.16
CA GLY A 159 -3.43 10.43 -5.31
C GLY A 159 -3.80 10.47 -3.83
N ALA A 160 -4.30 11.61 -3.34
CA ALA A 160 -4.79 11.74 -1.97
C ALA A 160 -5.96 10.79 -1.69
N LEU A 161 -6.95 10.74 -2.58
CA LEU A 161 -8.14 9.88 -2.45
C LEU A 161 -7.79 8.39 -2.55
N VAL A 162 -6.86 8.02 -3.42
CA VAL A 162 -6.37 6.64 -3.53
C VAL A 162 -5.71 6.21 -2.22
N ALA A 163 -4.87 7.06 -1.63
CA ALA A 163 -4.24 6.79 -0.34
C ALA A 163 -5.27 6.71 0.81
N LEU A 164 -6.26 7.61 0.83
CA LEU A 164 -7.37 7.58 1.79
C LEU A 164 -8.20 6.30 1.65
N GLY A 165 -8.52 5.90 0.41
CA GLY A 165 -9.26 4.67 0.12
C GLY A 165 -8.48 3.42 0.56
N ALA A 166 -7.18 3.35 0.25
CA ALA A 166 -6.35 2.21 0.63
C ALA A 166 -6.15 2.10 2.15
N VAL A 167 -5.83 3.21 2.83
CA VAL A 167 -5.69 3.23 4.30
C VAL A 167 -7.04 3.04 4.97
N GLY A 168 -8.11 3.65 4.45
CA GLY A 168 -9.49 3.49 4.93
C GLY A 168 -9.95 2.04 4.84
N ALA A 169 -9.76 1.38 3.69
CA ALA A 169 -10.03 -0.04 3.50
C ALA A 169 -9.27 -0.91 4.50
N ALA A 170 -7.99 -0.60 4.75
CA ALA A 170 -7.20 -1.30 5.77
C ALA A 170 -7.79 -1.12 7.19
N LEU A 171 -8.22 0.10 7.54
CA LEU A 171 -8.86 0.40 8.83
C LEU A 171 -10.21 -0.30 8.97
N VAL A 172 -11.02 -0.38 7.91
CA VAL A 172 -12.31 -1.10 7.91
C VAL A 172 -12.09 -2.58 8.19
N VAL A 173 -11.17 -3.24 7.45
CA VAL A 173 -10.88 -4.67 7.61
C VAL A 173 -10.35 -4.97 9.01
N SER A 174 -9.42 -4.14 9.49
CA SER A 174 -8.79 -4.30 10.81
C SER A 174 -9.78 -4.03 11.95
N GLY A 175 -10.59 -2.98 11.83
CA GLY A 175 -11.62 -2.60 12.80
C GLY A 175 -12.74 -3.64 12.91
N ARG A 176 -13.15 -4.25 11.79
CA ARG A 176 -14.15 -5.33 11.77
C ARG A 176 -13.57 -6.70 12.12
N ARG A 177 -12.27 -6.81 12.40
CA ARG A 177 -11.57 -8.08 12.68
C ARG A 177 -11.79 -9.12 11.57
N ALA A 178 -11.89 -8.68 10.33
CA ALA A 178 -12.11 -9.58 9.21
C ALA A 178 -10.92 -10.56 9.11
N SER A 179 -11.23 -11.83 8.79
CA SER A 179 -10.20 -12.84 8.66
C SER A 179 -9.25 -12.49 7.50
N PRO A 180 -7.96 -12.89 7.57
CA PRO A 180 -7.03 -12.68 6.47
C PRO A 180 -7.52 -13.29 5.14
N ALA A 181 -8.30 -14.37 5.20
CA ALA A 181 -8.91 -15.00 4.03
C ALA A 181 -9.97 -14.10 3.39
N ALA A 182 -10.89 -13.55 4.18
CA ALA A 182 -11.91 -12.62 3.69
C ALA A 182 -11.26 -11.37 3.08
N ALA A 183 -10.25 -10.80 3.75
CA ALA A 183 -9.51 -9.65 3.23
C ALA A 183 -8.83 -9.95 1.87
N ASN A 184 -8.24 -11.14 1.72
CA ASN A 184 -7.62 -11.55 0.45
C ASN A 184 -8.66 -11.82 -0.65
N LEU A 185 -9.83 -12.40 -0.31
CA LEU A 185 -10.90 -12.63 -1.28
C LEU A 185 -11.46 -11.30 -1.81
N VAL A 186 -11.71 -10.33 -0.93
CA VAL A 186 -12.16 -8.99 -1.35
C VAL A 186 -11.07 -8.29 -2.17
N ALA A 187 -9.80 -8.38 -1.75
CA ALA A 187 -8.68 -7.83 -2.53
C ALA A 187 -8.58 -8.46 -3.93
N LEU A 188 -8.76 -9.78 -4.03
CA LEU A 188 -8.76 -10.50 -5.30
C LEU A 188 -9.95 -10.10 -6.17
N ALA A 189 -11.13 -9.94 -5.59
CA ALA A 189 -12.32 -9.48 -6.31
C ALA A 189 -12.13 -8.05 -6.86
N VAL A 190 -11.60 -7.12 -6.05
CA VAL A 190 -11.33 -5.74 -6.47
C VAL A 190 -10.34 -5.70 -7.64
N VAL A 191 -9.25 -6.46 -7.57
CA VAL A 191 -8.28 -6.55 -8.67
C VAL A 191 -8.87 -7.28 -9.88
N GLY A 192 -9.62 -8.35 -9.66
CA GLY A 192 -10.25 -9.14 -10.73
C GLY A 192 -11.24 -8.33 -11.56
N VAL A 193 -12.05 -7.50 -10.90
CA VAL A 193 -12.96 -6.57 -11.58
C VAL A 193 -12.18 -5.52 -12.38
N ALA A 194 -11.09 -4.97 -11.84
CA ALA A 194 -10.26 -4.01 -12.57
C ALA A 194 -9.52 -4.64 -13.77
N VAL A 195 -9.12 -5.91 -13.67
CA VAL A 195 -8.55 -6.67 -14.80
C VAL A 195 -9.62 -6.95 -15.86
N ALA A 196 -10.85 -7.29 -15.45
CA ALA A 196 -11.96 -7.48 -16.37
C ALA A 196 -12.30 -6.19 -17.13
N ASP A 197 -12.31 -5.04 -16.44
CA ASP A 197 -12.44 -3.70 -17.04
C ASP A 197 -11.37 -3.49 -18.13
N LEU A 198 -10.10 -3.74 -17.80
CA LEU A 198 -8.97 -3.57 -18.72
C LEU A 198 -9.07 -4.48 -19.95
N VAL A 199 -9.43 -5.76 -19.77
CA VAL A 199 -9.56 -6.72 -20.88
C VAL A 199 -10.78 -6.42 -21.75
N ALA A 200 -11.89 -5.97 -21.16
CA ALA A 200 -13.11 -5.65 -21.88
C ALA A 200 -13.09 -4.25 -22.50
N GLY A 201 -12.08 -3.42 -22.22
CA GLY A 201 -12.05 -2.01 -22.63
C GLY A 201 -13.17 -1.18 -21.98
N THR A 202 -13.62 -1.59 -20.79
CA THR A 202 -14.66 -0.90 -20.03
C THR A 202 -14.05 -0.25 -18.77
N ALA A 203 -14.79 0.68 -18.17
CA ALA A 203 -14.32 1.43 -17.01
C ALA A 203 -15.40 1.49 -15.92
N LEU A 204 -16.04 0.36 -15.62
CA LEU A 204 -17.16 0.26 -14.69
C LEU A 204 -16.71 0.10 -13.23
N ALA A 205 -15.47 -0.33 -13.00
CA ALA A 205 -14.94 -0.56 -11.68
C ALA A 205 -14.89 0.74 -10.85
N PRO A 206 -15.09 0.66 -9.52
CA PRO A 206 -14.98 1.83 -8.65
C PRO A 206 -13.59 2.50 -8.67
N SER A 207 -12.54 1.72 -8.93
CA SER A 207 -11.18 2.23 -9.10
C SER A 207 -11.00 2.97 -10.42
N SER A 208 -11.68 2.53 -11.49
CA SER A 208 -11.76 3.22 -12.78
C SER A 208 -12.51 4.55 -12.65
N ALA A 209 -13.51 4.64 -11.76
CA ALA A 209 -14.16 5.92 -11.45
C ALA A 209 -13.18 6.93 -10.81
N LEU A 210 -12.34 6.51 -9.85
CA LEU A 210 -11.26 7.35 -9.33
C LEU A 210 -10.20 7.69 -10.39
N ALA A 211 -9.93 6.78 -11.32
CA ALA A 211 -9.00 7.04 -12.42
C ALA A 211 -9.48 8.15 -13.36
N ARG A 212 -10.80 8.22 -13.63
CA ARG A 212 -11.40 9.32 -14.42
C ARG A 212 -11.18 10.70 -13.78
N LEU A 213 -11.07 10.77 -12.46
CA LEU A 213 -10.71 12.01 -11.75
C LEU A 213 -9.33 12.53 -12.17
N ALA A 214 -8.35 11.64 -12.34
CA ALA A 214 -7.00 12.01 -12.78
C ALA A 214 -7.00 12.54 -14.23
N LEU A 215 -7.99 12.13 -15.04
CA LEU A 215 -8.12 12.48 -16.45
C LEU A 215 -9.13 13.62 -16.70
N TRP A 216 -9.71 14.21 -15.65
CA TRP A 216 -10.61 15.36 -15.78
C TRP A 216 -10.10 16.54 -16.62
N PRO A 217 -8.79 16.87 -16.63
CA PRO A 217 -8.27 17.90 -17.51
C PRO A 217 -8.44 17.57 -19.01
N LEU A 218 -8.53 16.30 -19.38
CA LEU A 218 -8.82 15.84 -20.74
C LEU A 218 -10.32 15.75 -20.99
N THR A 219 -11.04 15.02 -20.12
CA THR A 219 -12.47 14.76 -20.26
C THR A 219 -13.17 14.83 -18.91
N PHE A 220 -14.09 15.78 -18.79
CA PHE A 220 -14.90 15.92 -17.59
C PHE A 220 -16.01 14.86 -17.57
N GLU A 221 -15.92 13.92 -16.63
CA GLU A 221 -16.96 12.91 -16.40
C GLU A 221 -17.43 12.93 -14.94
N PRO A 222 -18.73 13.15 -14.67
CA PRO A 222 -19.24 13.27 -13.30
C PRO A 222 -19.22 11.93 -12.53
N VAL A 223 -19.12 10.80 -13.24
CA VAL A 223 -19.00 9.45 -12.64
C VAL A 223 -17.78 9.36 -11.72
N ALA A 224 -16.76 10.19 -11.92
CA ALA A 224 -15.60 10.26 -11.04
C ALA A 224 -15.96 10.58 -9.57
N LEU A 225 -17.05 11.32 -9.33
CA LEU A 225 -17.54 11.64 -7.99
C LEU A 225 -17.96 10.39 -7.19
N ALA A 226 -18.41 9.33 -7.86
CA ALA A 226 -18.71 8.05 -7.19
C ALA A 226 -17.44 7.43 -6.59
N GLY A 227 -16.30 7.55 -7.29
CA GLY A 227 -14.99 7.15 -6.79
C GLY A 227 -14.56 7.97 -5.56
N VAL A 228 -14.75 9.29 -5.63
CA VAL A 228 -14.48 10.21 -4.49
C VAL A 228 -15.31 9.82 -3.27
N ALA A 229 -16.62 9.63 -3.46
CA ALA A 229 -17.54 9.25 -2.39
C ALA A 229 -17.15 7.90 -1.76
N LEU A 230 -16.74 6.92 -2.57
CA LEU A 230 -16.30 5.62 -2.07
C LEU A 230 -15.00 5.73 -1.26
N ALA A 231 -14.01 6.48 -1.72
CA ALA A 231 -12.75 6.69 -0.99
C ALA A 231 -12.98 7.37 0.37
N LEU A 232 -13.78 8.44 0.39
CA LEU A 232 -14.14 9.15 1.63
C LEU A 232 -14.99 8.27 2.55
N GLY A 233 -15.94 7.51 1.99
CA GLY A 233 -16.76 6.55 2.71
C GLY A 233 -15.92 5.47 3.40
N LEU A 234 -14.93 4.90 2.71
CA LEU A 234 -14.00 3.93 3.29
C LEU A 234 -13.16 4.54 4.43
N ALA A 235 -12.69 5.78 4.28
CA ALA A 235 -11.97 6.48 5.35
C ALA A 235 -12.86 6.74 6.57
N ALA A 236 -14.09 7.21 6.36
CA ALA A 236 -15.07 7.47 7.41
C ALA A 236 -15.50 6.19 8.14
N LEU A 237 -15.85 5.14 7.40
CA LEU A 237 -16.19 3.81 7.94
C LEU A 237 -15.00 3.21 8.70
N GLY A 238 -13.78 3.39 8.19
CA GLY A 238 -12.56 3.00 8.86
C GLY A 238 -12.42 3.68 10.21
N LEU A 239 -12.52 5.01 10.26
CA LEU A 239 -12.46 5.80 11.51
C LEU A 239 -13.55 5.44 12.51
N ALA A 240 -14.77 5.14 12.04
CA ALA A 240 -15.86 4.68 12.88
C ALA A 240 -15.57 3.29 13.50
N GLY A 241 -14.98 2.37 12.71
CA GLY A 241 -14.70 1.00 13.11
C GLY A 241 -13.37 0.75 13.85
N VAL A 242 -12.48 1.75 13.94
CA VAL A 242 -11.12 1.62 14.50
C VAL A 242 -11.07 1.05 15.93
N GLY A 243 -12.11 1.28 16.75
CA GLY A 243 -12.18 0.73 18.12
C GLY A 243 -12.18 -0.80 18.18
N GLY A 244 -12.55 -1.47 17.08
CA GLY A 244 -12.64 -2.92 17.02
C GLY A 244 -11.32 -3.64 16.71
N THR A 245 -10.21 -2.92 16.48
CA THR A 245 -8.91 -3.54 16.18
C THR A 245 -8.46 -4.55 17.25
N SER A 246 -7.80 -5.64 16.82
CA SER A 246 -7.33 -6.70 17.73
C SER A 246 -6.13 -6.23 18.57
N LEU A 247 -6.31 -6.21 19.89
CA LEU A 247 -5.25 -5.85 20.85
C LEU A 247 -4.09 -6.85 20.83
N GLU A 248 -4.39 -8.13 20.64
CA GLU A 248 -3.36 -9.18 20.60
C GLU A 248 -2.51 -9.05 19.33
N ALA A 249 -3.13 -8.75 18.18
CA ALA A 249 -2.41 -8.51 16.94
C ALA A 249 -1.53 -7.26 17.06
N ALA A 250 -2.08 -6.17 17.63
CA ALA A 250 -1.34 -4.94 17.89
C ALA A 250 -0.16 -5.18 18.85
N ARG A 251 -0.35 -5.93 19.94
CA ARG A 251 0.71 -6.24 20.92
C ARG A 251 1.81 -7.09 20.30
N ARG A 252 1.45 -8.15 19.54
CA ARG A 252 2.42 -9.00 18.84
C ARG A 252 3.25 -8.20 17.84
N ARG A 253 2.61 -7.33 17.05
CA ARG A 253 3.30 -6.50 16.06
C ARG A 253 4.22 -5.47 16.73
N ALA A 254 3.74 -4.81 17.77
CA ALA A 254 4.52 -3.82 18.50
C ALA A 254 5.79 -4.43 19.12
N GLY A 255 5.69 -5.63 19.71
CA GLY A 255 6.84 -6.37 20.23
C GLY A 255 7.87 -6.72 19.16
N LEU A 256 7.42 -7.24 18.01
CA LEU A 256 8.31 -7.57 16.89
C LEU A 256 9.02 -6.33 16.32
N VAL A 257 8.35 -5.17 16.30
CA VAL A 257 8.97 -3.91 15.85
C VAL A 257 10.02 -3.41 16.83
N SER A 258 9.79 -3.51 18.14
CA SER A 258 10.82 -3.19 19.12
C SER A 258 12.03 -4.12 19.03
N GLU A 259 11.81 -5.42 18.86
CA GLU A 259 12.89 -6.40 18.65
C GLU A 259 13.67 -6.10 17.36
N LEU A 260 12.98 -5.71 16.28
CA LEU A 260 13.61 -5.28 15.03
C LEU A 260 14.51 -4.07 15.23
N ARG A 261 14.00 -3.01 15.89
CA ARG A 261 14.78 -1.80 16.14
C ARG A 261 16.03 -2.12 16.96
N PHE A 262 15.89 -2.96 17.98
CA PHE A 262 17.01 -3.42 18.80
C PHE A 262 18.04 -4.24 17.98
N ALA A 263 17.58 -5.15 17.13
CA ALA A 263 18.46 -5.93 16.27
C ALA A 263 19.19 -5.05 15.24
N VAL A 264 18.53 -4.02 14.70
CA VAL A 264 19.16 -3.02 13.82
C VAL A 264 20.21 -2.21 14.56
N THR A 265 19.95 -1.77 15.80
CA THR A 265 20.95 -1.05 16.60
C THR A 265 22.16 -1.92 16.95
N LEU A 266 21.97 -3.23 17.11
CA LEU A 266 23.06 -4.20 17.30
C LEU A 266 23.68 -4.69 15.99
N GLN A 267 23.21 -4.19 14.83
CA GLN A 267 23.64 -4.61 13.49
C GLN A 267 23.51 -6.13 13.24
N ASP A 268 22.64 -6.82 13.97
CA ASP A 268 22.37 -8.25 13.77
C ASP A 268 21.40 -8.46 12.60
N LEU A 269 21.96 -8.43 11.38
CA LEU A 269 21.21 -8.60 10.14
C LEU A 269 20.43 -9.92 10.09
N ARG A 270 20.95 -11.01 10.69
CA ARG A 270 20.26 -12.31 10.70
C ARG A 270 18.95 -12.21 11.48
N THR A 271 19.01 -11.62 12.66
CA THR A 271 17.82 -11.43 13.51
C THR A 271 16.86 -10.45 12.86
N VAL A 272 17.34 -9.38 12.22
CA VAL A 272 16.49 -8.44 11.46
C VAL A 272 15.71 -9.16 10.36
N VAL A 273 16.38 -9.98 9.53
CA VAL A 273 15.72 -10.72 8.44
C VAL A 273 14.68 -11.71 9.00
N LEU A 274 15.01 -12.44 10.06
CA LEU A 274 14.07 -13.37 10.70
C LEU A 274 12.85 -12.68 11.28
N LEU A 275 13.03 -11.58 12.00
CA LEU A 275 11.93 -10.81 12.60
C LEU A 275 11.06 -10.12 11.54
N ARG A 276 11.66 -9.61 10.45
CA ARG A 276 10.92 -9.06 9.30
C ARG A 276 10.03 -10.13 8.67
N ARG A 277 10.55 -11.34 8.45
CA ARG A 277 9.76 -12.49 7.95
C ARG A 277 8.62 -12.87 8.90
N ARG A 278 8.84 -12.81 10.22
CA ARG A 278 7.77 -13.02 11.22
C ARG A 278 6.69 -11.94 11.15
N LEU A 279 7.08 -10.68 11.01
CA LEU A 279 6.15 -9.54 10.89
C LEU A 279 5.34 -9.60 9.59
N ALA A 280 5.98 -10.02 8.49
CA ALA A 280 5.32 -10.28 7.21
C ALA A 280 4.45 -11.55 7.20
N GLN A 281 4.44 -12.32 8.31
CA GLN A 281 3.76 -13.62 8.42
C GLN A 281 4.20 -14.62 7.34
N GLU A 282 5.45 -14.54 6.88
CA GLU A 282 6.01 -15.43 5.86
C GLU A 282 6.47 -16.78 6.42
N ARG A 283 5.93 -17.18 7.59
CA ARG A 283 6.23 -18.47 8.18
C ARG A 283 5.69 -19.59 7.28
N PRO A 284 6.48 -20.63 7.00
CA PRO A 284 5.99 -21.81 6.30
C PRO A 284 4.75 -22.36 7.02
N ARG A 285 3.73 -22.73 6.26
CA ARG A 285 2.53 -23.37 6.80
C ARG A 285 2.91 -24.68 7.47
N GLY A 286 2.36 -24.93 8.67
CA GLY A 286 2.53 -26.21 9.37
C GLY A 286 1.90 -27.39 8.63
N ARG A 287 0.83 -27.15 7.86
CA ARG A 287 0.20 -28.15 6.98
C ARG A 287 0.38 -27.76 5.51
N PRO A 288 0.92 -28.66 4.66
CA PRO A 288 1.05 -28.41 3.23
C PRO A 288 -0.32 -28.29 2.57
N TRP A 289 -0.40 -27.59 1.44
CA TRP A 289 -1.66 -27.42 0.69
C TRP A 289 -2.19 -28.76 0.17
N PHE A 290 -1.28 -29.60 -0.32
CA PHE A 290 -1.58 -30.95 -0.80
C PHE A 290 -0.59 -31.93 -0.19
N ARG A 291 -1.06 -33.13 0.17
CA ARG A 291 -0.18 -34.21 0.62
C ARG A 291 0.39 -34.90 -0.61
N LEU A 292 1.71 -34.89 -0.75
CA LEU A 292 2.39 -35.61 -1.83
C LEU A 292 2.23 -37.12 -1.61
N PRO A 293 1.77 -37.89 -2.61
CA PRO A 293 1.60 -39.34 -2.50
C PRO A 293 2.95 -40.03 -2.26
N ALA A 294 2.96 -41.05 -1.39
CA ALA A 294 4.17 -41.74 -0.97
C ALA A 294 4.91 -42.45 -2.12
N SER A 295 4.20 -42.85 -3.17
CA SER A 295 4.75 -43.64 -4.30
C SER A 295 5.77 -42.89 -5.16
N ARG A 296 5.70 -41.56 -5.25
CA ARG A 296 6.71 -40.74 -5.97
C ARG A 296 7.98 -40.47 -5.15
N GLY A 297 8.01 -40.86 -3.88
CA GLY A 297 9.08 -40.49 -2.95
C GLY A 297 10.40 -41.23 -3.13
N ASN A 298 10.39 -42.44 -3.71
CA ASN A 298 11.60 -43.26 -3.84
C ASN A 298 12.44 -42.94 -5.08
N ARG A 299 11.86 -42.35 -6.13
CA ARG A 299 12.58 -42.09 -7.39
C ARG A 299 13.28 -40.73 -7.43
N LEU A 300 12.78 -39.72 -6.71
CA LEU A 300 13.31 -38.35 -6.73
C LEU A 300 13.21 -37.67 -5.34
N PRO A 301 14.08 -38.02 -4.39
CA PRO A 301 14.01 -37.50 -3.02
C PRO A 301 14.23 -35.99 -2.93
N VAL A 302 15.10 -35.42 -3.78
CA VAL A 302 15.37 -33.97 -3.85
C VAL A 302 14.13 -33.21 -4.33
N LEU A 303 13.51 -33.66 -5.43
CA LEU A 303 12.30 -33.05 -5.98
C LEU A 303 11.15 -33.07 -4.96
N ARG A 304 10.99 -34.18 -4.23
CA ARG A 304 9.97 -34.27 -3.16
C ARG A 304 10.25 -33.28 -2.02
N ARG A 305 11.52 -33.12 -1.62
CA ARG A 305 11.91 -32.16 -0.57
C ARG A 305 11.58 -30.74 -0.99
N ASP A 306 11.92 -30.38 -2.23
CA ASP A 306 11.74 -29.01 -2.74
C ASP A 306 10.25 -28.71 -2.97
N LEU A 307 9.49 -29.65 -3.55
CA LEU A 307 8.04 -29.55 -3.68
C LEU A 307 7.33 -29.49 -2.32
N ALA A 308 7.79 -30.25 -1.32
CA ALA A 308 7.26 -30.17 0.03
C ALA A 308 7.53 -28.80 0.68
N GLY A 309 8.66 -28.16 0.34
CA GLY A 309 8.97 -26.78 0.72
C GLY A 309 8.01 -25.77 0.09
N ILE A 310 7.80 -25.87 -1.23
CA ILE A 310 6.92 -24.97 -2.00
C ILE A 310 5.45 -25.13 -1.56
N LEU A 311 4.99 -26.36 -1.35
CA LEU A 311 3.63 -26.66 -0.87
C LEU A 311 3.35 -26.16 0.55
N ARG A 312 4.36 -25.70 1.28
CA ARG A 312 4.22 -25.03 2.58
C ARG A 312 4.30 -23.51 2.47
N PHE A 313 4.49 -22.94 1.28
CA PHE A 313 4.50 -21.50 1.14
C PHE A 313 3.14 -20.91 1.53
N PRO A 314 3.14 -19.81 2.28
CA PRO A 314 1.90 -19.10 2.55
C PRO A 314 1.39 -18.51 1.22
N ALA A 315 0.07 -18.48 1.03
CA ALA A 315 -0.58 -17.91 -0.17
C ALA A 315 -0.10 -16.48 -0.48
N THR A 316 0.31 -15.78 0.57
CA THR A 316 0.87 -14.43 0.53
C THR A 316 2.19 -14.35 -0.25
N ARG A 317 3.05 -15.37 -0.13
CA ARG A 317 4.31 -15.47 -0.87
C ARG A 317 4.04 -15.83 -2.32
N VAL A 318 3.13 -16.76 -2.56
CA VAL A 318 2.74 -17.18 -3.92
C VAL A 318 2.16 -16.00 -4.69
N LEU A 319 1.19 -15.28 -4.12
CA LEU A 319 0.61 -14.10 -4.76
C LEU A 319 1.68 -13.02 -5.02
N ARG A 320 2.60 -12.80 -4.08
CA ARG A 320 3.70 -11.83 -4.27
C ARG A 320 4.59 -12.22 -5.44
N LEU A 321 4.96 -13.49 -5.55
CA LEU A 321 5.76 -14.03 -6.65
C LEU A 321 5.02 -13.93 -7.99
N ILE A 322 3.72 -14.23 -8.03
CA ILE A 322 2.89 -14.09 -9.23
C ILE A 322 2.86 -12.63 -9.67
N VAL A 323 2.55 -11.69 -8.77
CA VAL A 323 2.49 -10.26 -9.09
C VAL A 323 3.85 -9.74 -9.57
N LEU A 324 4.94 -10.05 -8.86
CA LEU A 324 6.28 -9.64 -9.28
C LEU A 324 6.71 -10.30 -10.59
N GLY A 325 6.28 -11.54 -10.83
CA GLY A 325 6.51 -12.24 -12.09
C GLY A 325 5.74 -11.62 -13.25
N VAL A 326 4.49 -11.21 -13.04
CA VAL A 326 3.68 -10.47 -14.04
C VAL A 326 4.32 -9.11 -14.31
N VAL A 327 4.71 -8.37 -13.27
CA VAL A 327 5.41 -7.07 -13.43
C VAL A 327 6.72 -7.26 -14.20
N ALA A 328 7.52 -8.27 -13.86
CA ALA A 328 8.74 -8.57 -14.58
C ALA A 328 8.48 -8.98 -16.03
N GLY A 329 7.44 -9.79 -16.29
CA GLY A 329 7.05 -10.21 -17.63
C GLY A 329 6.55 -9.07 -18.50
N LEU A 330 5.70 -8.19 -17.96
CA LEU A 330 5.23 -6.99 -18.65
C LEU A 330 6.38 -6.01 -18.91
N ALA A 331 7.28 -5.83 -17.93
CA ALA A 331 8.45 -4.99 -18.07
C ALA A 331 9.42 -5.53 -19.13
N LEU A 332 9.63 -6.85 -19.21
CA LEU A 332 10.43 -7.47 -20.26
C LEU A 332 9.76 -7.41 -21.63
N GLY A 333 8.43 -7.58 -21.70
CA GLY A 333 7.66 -7.44 -22.94
C GLY A 333 7.72 -6.03 -23.51
N ALA A 334 7.58 -5.02 -22.65
CA ALA A 334 7.73 -3.63 -23.04
C ALA A 334 9.20 -3.25 -23.33
N ALA A 335 10.17 -3.87 -22.64
CA ALA A 335 11.58 -3.73 -23.00
C ALA A 335 11.87 -4.23 -24.43
N TRP A 336 11.24 -5.35 -24.81
CA TRP A 336 11.33 -5.89 -26.17
C TRP A 336 10.69 -4.96 -27.22
N ALA A 337 9.66 -4.20 -26.83
CA ALA A 337 9.02 -3.17 -27.65
C ALA A 337 9.80 -1.85 -27.75
N GLY A 338 11.04 -1.78 -27.23
CA GLY A 338 11.95 -0.65 -27.39
C GLY A 338 12.23 0.15 -26.12
N THR A 339 11.63 -0.19 -24.98
CA THR A 339 11.88 0.49 -23.69
C THR A 339 12.97 -0.23 -22.87
N SER A 340 14.23 -0.15 -23.32
CA SER A 340 15.37 -0.90 -22.77
C SER A 340 15.60 -0.74 -21.25
N THR A 341 15.11 0.34 -20.65
CA THR A 341 15.23 0.63 -19.21
C THR A 341 14.26 -0.19 -18.33
N LEU A 342 13.19 -0.75 -18.91
CA LEU A 342 12.28 -1.66 -18.19
C LEU A 342 12.94 -2.99 -17.82
N VAL A 343 14.12 -3.30 -18.38
CA VAL A 343 14.98 -4.39 -17.92
C VAL A 343 15.43 -4.16 -16.47
N VAL A 344 15.68 -2.92 -16.05
CA VAL A 344 16.03 -2.59 -14.66
C VAL A 344 14.84 -2.84 -13.74
N LEU A 345 13.64 -2.42 -14.15
CA LEU A 345 12.39 -2.68 -13.40
C LEU A 345 12.13 -4.19 -13.28
N ALA A 346 12.33 -4.96 -14.34
CA ALA A 346 12.24 -6.41 -14.33
C ALA A 346 13.29 -7.03 -13.39
N GLY A 347 14.54 -6.55 -13.43
CA GLY A 347 15.62 -6.98 -12.55
C GLY A 347 15.31 -6.72 -11.07
N VAL A 348 14.82 -5.53 -10.74
CA VAL A 348 14.38 -5.17 -9.37
C VAL A 348 13.19 -6.03 -8.95
N ALA A 349 12.18 -6.22 -9.82
CA ALA A 349 11.02 -7.05 -9.52
C ALA A 349 11.42 -8.51 -9.23
N LEU A 350 12.33 -9.08 -10.02
CA LEU A 350 12.86 -10.43 -9.81
C LEU A 350 13.75 -10.53 -8.56
N TYR A 351 14.57 -9.51 -8.29
CA TYR A 351 15.37 -9.44 -7.07
C TYR A 351 14.48 -9.40 -5.82
N VAL A 352 13.44 -8.57 -5.84
CA VAL A 352 12.45 -8.49 -4.76
C VAL A 352 11.62 -9.78 -4.67
N ALA A 353 11.43 -10.52 -5.76
CA ALA A 353 10.79 -11.82 -5.76
C ALA A 353 11.66 -12.89 -5.05
N ALA A 354 12.98 -12.80 -5.21
CA ALA A 354 13.94 -13.73 -4.60
C ALA A 354 14.10 -13.58 -3.07
N LEU A 355 13.86 -12.38 -2.52
CA LEU A 355 14.08 -12.02 -1.11
C LEU A 355 13.12 -12.70 -0.10
#